data_AF-A0A7C6KQN3-F1
#
_entry.id   AF-A0A7C6KQN3-F1
#
_cell.length_a   1.000
_cell.length_b   1.000
_cell.length_c   1.000
_cell.angle_alpha   90.00
_cell.angle_beta   90.00
_cell.angle_gamma   90.00
#
_symmetry.space_group_name_H-M   'P 1'
#
loop_
_entity.id
_entity.type
_entity.pdbx_description
1 polymer ?
#
loop_
_entity_poly.entity_id
_entity_poly.type
_entity_poly.pdbx_seq_one_letter_code
_entity_poly.pdbx_strand_id
1 'polypeptide(L)'
;MMQDFNIDGFYNWDVVAAVYLVEPCLFQDNYVAVILNPENLIKGLLTDSPTEEPMGKRPVTINMPLIRNLKEFSNEVYSSWFSVK
;
A
#
# COMPACT_ATOMS: atom_id res chain seq x y z
N MET A 1 -7.11 -18.92 -7.09
CA MET A 1 -6.43 -17.60 -7.16
C MET A 1 -6.93 -16.74 -8.33
N MET A 2 -6.77 -17.13 -9.61
CA MET A 2 -7.38 -16.41 -10.75
C MET A 2 -8.91 -16.32 -10.63
N GLN A 3 -9.57 -17.42 -10.25
CA GLN A 3 -11.05 -17.47 -10.12
C GLN A 3 -11.59 -16.72 -8.90
N ASP A 4 -10.77 -16.48 -7.87
CA ASP A 4 -11.21 -15.88 -6.61
C ASP A 4 -10.90 -14.38 -6.53
N PHE A 5 -9.86 -13.92 -7.25
CA PHE A 5 -9.37 -12.53 -7.19
C PHE A 5 -9.16 -11.86 -8.55
N ASN A 6 -9.40 -12.57 -9.66
CA ASN A 6 -9.28 -12.05 -11.03
C ASN A 6 -7.91 -11.42 -11.35
N ILE A 7 -6.83 -12.10 -10.95
CA ILE A 7 -5.45 -11.62 -11.13
C ILE A 7 -4.74 -12.52 -12.16
N ASP A 8 -4.16 -11.92 -13.19
CA ASP A 8 -3.21 -12.59 -14.10
C ASP A 8 -1.77 -12.38 -13.60
N GLY A 9 -1.39 -13.19 -12.61
CA GLY A 9 -0.11 -13.09 -11.92
C GLY A 9 -0.23 -13.28 -10.41
N PHE A 10 0.68 -12.66 -9.66
CA PHE A 10 0.69 -12.70 -8.19
C PHE A 10 1.14 -11.36 -7.62
N TYR A 11 0.72 -11.06 -6.39
CA TYR A 11 1.16 -9.88 -5.66
C TYR A 11 2.41 -10.18 -4.83
N ASN A 12 3.30 -9.19 -4.73
CA ASN A 12 4.57 -9.30 -4.02
C ASN A 12 4.64 -8.22 -2.92
N TRP A 13 3.68 -8.27 -1.98
CA TRP A 13 3.45 -7.19 -1.02
C TRP A 13 4.65 -6.90 -0.12
N ASP A 14 5.32 -7.93 0.39
CA ASP A 14 6.50 -7.76 1.25
C ASP A 14 7.69 -7.16 0.48
N VAL A 15 7.84 -7.53 -0.80
CA VAL A 15 8.84 -6.93 -1.69
C VAL A 15 8.54 -5.46 -1.91
N VAL A 16 7.29 -5.09 -2.20
CA VAL A 16 6.89 -3.68 -2.36
C VAL A 16 7.20 -2.88 -1.10
N ALA A 17 6.91 -3.42 0.08
CA ALA A 17 7.22 -2.77 1.35
C ALA A 17 8.73 -2.59 1.55
N ALA A 18 9.55 -3.60 1.22
CA ALA A 18 11.00 -3.48 1.29
C ALA A 18 11.54 -2.41 0.33
N VAL A 19 11.06 -2.39 -0.92
CA VAL A 19 11.47 -1.40 -1.93
C VAL A 19 11.09 0.01 -1.50
N TYR A 20 9.93 0.21 -0.87
CA TYR A 20 9.55 1.52 -0.33
C TYR A 20 10.54 2.04 0.73
N LEU A 21 11.10 1.15 1.54
CA LEU A 21 12.10 1.53 2.55
C LEU A 21 13.47 1.84 1.95
N VAL A 22 13.88 1.14 0.88
CA VAL A 22 15.24 1.28 0.33
C VAL A 22 15.33 2.26 -0.85
N GLU A 23 14.27 2.38 -1.65
CA GLU A 23 14.21 3.20 -2.86
C GLU A 23 12.92 4.06 -2.88
N PRO A 24 12.75 5.00 -1.93
CA PRO A 24 11.51 5.78 -1.79
C PRO A 24 11.21 6.63 -3.03
N CYS A 25 12.22 6.97 -3.84
CA CYS A 25 12.08 7.73 -5.09
C CYS A 25 11.19 7.03 -6.15
N LEU A 26 10.98 5.72 -6.03
CA LEU A 26 10.09 4.94 -6.91
C LEU A 26 8.60 5.14 -6.56
N PHE A 27 8.32 5.81 -5.44
CA PHE A 27 6.98 6.04 -4.94
C PHE A 27 6.64 7.52 -4.96
N GLN A 28 5.33 7.79 -5.00
CA GLN A 28 4.78 9.10 -4.73
C GLN A 28 3.98 9.03 -3.44
N ASP A 29 4.15 10.04 -2.59
CA ASP A 29 3.36 10.20 -1.39
C ASP A 29 1.88 10.35 -1.75
N ASN A 30 1.03 9.69 -0.96
CA ASN A 30 -0.40 9.79 -1.08
C ASN A 30 -1.00 9.73 0.32
N TYR A 31 -1.18 10.93 0.90
CA TYR A 31 -1.69 11.09 2.24
C TYR A 31 -3.21 10.92 2.25
N VAL A 32 -3.69 9.97 3.05
CA VAL A 32 -5.10 9.64 3.20
C VAL A 32 -5.51 9.86 4.65
N ALA A 33 -6.69 10.45 4.83
CA ALA A 33 -7.33 10.57 6.14
C ALA A 33 -8.12 9.29 6.45
N VAL A 34 -7.72 8.57 7.51
CA VAL A 34 -8.38 7.35 7.95
C VAL A 34 -9.01 7.52 9.33
N ILE A 35 -10.09 6.81 9.59
CA ILE A 35 -10.73 6.79 10.91
C ILE A 35 -10.40 5.49 11.61
N LEU A 36 -9.69 5.61 12.72
CA LEU A 36 -9.32 4.47 13.55
C LEU A 36 -10.51 4.07 14.43
N ASN A 37 -11.23 3.02 14.03
CA ASN A 37 -12.30 2.42 14.81
C ASN A 37 -11.88 1.03 15.31
N PRO A 38 -11.81 0.76 16.62
CA PRO A 38 -11.45 -0.56 17.14
C PRO A 38 -12.25 -1.72 16.53
N GLU A 39 -13.55 -1.53 16.29
CA GLU A 39 -14.41 -2.55 15.68
C GLU A 39 -14.01 -2.91 14.23
N ASN A 40 -13.50 -1.92 13.48
CA ASN A 40 -13.00 -2.13 12.11
C ASN A 40 -11.58 -2.70 12.15
N LEU A 41 -10.71 -2.18 13.03
CA LEU A 41 -9.32 -2.61 13.15
C LEU A 41 -9.20 -4.08 13.59
N ILE A 42 -10.06 -4.55 14.51
CA ILE A 42 -10.10 -5.97 14.91
C ILE A 42 -10.45 -6.88 13.72
N LYS A 43 -11.18 -6.37 12.72
CA LYS A 43 -11.52 -7.08 11.49
C LYS A 43 -10.47 -6.88 10.38
N GLY A 44 -9.40 -6.14 10.64
CA GLY A 44 -8.39 -5.78 9.64
C GLY A 44 -8.86 -4.75 8.61
N LEU A 45 -9.92 -4.00 8.90
CA LEU A 45 -10.49 -3.01 7.99
C LEU A 45 -9.98 -1.61 8.31
N LEU A 46 -9.38 -0.96 7.30
CA LEU A 46 -9.13 0.48 7.28
C LEU A 46 -10.22 1.13 6.44
N THR A 47 -10.83 2.18 6.97
CA THR A 47 -11.87 2.95 6.28
C THR A 47 -11.40 4.37 6.11
N ASP A 48 -11.49 4.87 4.88
CA ASP A 48 -11.34 6.29 4.58
C ASP A 48 -12.37 7.08 5.40
N SER A 49 -12.04 8.32 5.75
CA SER A 49 -12.98 9.18 6.46
C SER A 49 -14.27 9.33 5.65
N PRO A 50 -15.45 9.00 6.21
CA PRO A 50 -16.71 9.35 5.57
C PRO A 50 -16.79 10.88 5.42
N THR A 51 -17.58 11.35 4.46
CA THR A 51 -17.95 12.75 4.27
C THR A 51 -18.62 13.38 5.50
N GLU A 52 -19.06 12.56 6.45
CA GLU A 52 -19.67 12.98 7.71
C GLU A 52 -18.77 12.52 8.86
N GLU A 53 -18.38 13.47 9.72
CA GLU A 53 -17.58 13.18 10.90
C GLU A 53 -18.33 12.18 11.80
N PRO A 54 -17.84 10.95 11.99
CA PRO A 54 -18.42 10.06 12.98
C PRO A 54 -18.15 10.69 14.35
N MET A 55 -19.23 11.11 15.01
CA MET A 55 -19.27 11.71 16.34
C MET A 55 -18.06 11.32 17.20
N GLY A 56 -17.13 12.25 17.39
CA GLY A 56 -16.06 12.15 18.38
C GLY A 56 -14.78 11.40 17.98
N LYS A 57 -14.62 10.94 16.73
CA LYS A 57 -13.34 10.34 16.27
C LYS A 57 -12.66 11.26 15.26
N ARG A 58 -11.48 11.78 15.62
CA ARG A 58 -10.67 12.60 14.71
C ARG A 58 -10.00 11.70 13.67
N PRO A 59 -10.04 12.07 12.38
CA PRO A 59 -9.29 11.36 11.36
C PRO A 59 -7.79 11.50 11.62
N VAL A 60 -7.04 10.45 11.32
CA VAL A 60 -5.58 10.44 11.33
C VAL A 60 -5.10 10.41 9.89
N THR A 61 -4.16 11.30 9.55
CA THR A 61 -3.53 11.31 8.24
C THR A 61 -2.37 10.33 8.22
N ILE A 62 -2.38 9.41 7.26
CA ILE A 62 -1.29 8.44 7.04
C ILE A 62 -0.85 8.49 5.57
N ASN A 63 0.43 8.22 5.32
CA ASN A 63 0.92 8.07 3.95
C ASN A 63 0.61 6.65 3.45
N MET A 64 -0.12 6.53 2.35
CA MET A 64 -0.36 5.30 1.61
C MET A 64 0.30 5.42 0.23
N PRO A 65 1.64 5.24 0.16
CA PRO A 65 2.42 5.55 -1.03
C PRO A 65 1.95 4.76 -2.25
N LEU A 66 2.02 5.40 -3.42
CA LEU A 66 1.68 4.78 -4.69
C LEU A 66 2.95 4.56 -5.50
N ILE A 67 3.03 3.43 -6.21
CA ILE A 67 4.11 3.17 -7.17
C ILE A 67 3.97 4.19 -8.30
N ARG A 68 5.00 5.03 -8.48
CA ARG A 68 4.98 6.12 -9.46
C ARG A 68 5.04 5.60 -10.90
N ASN A 69 5.90 4.60 -11.14
CA ASN A 69 6.06 3.96 -12.44
C ASN A 69 6.28 2.45 -12.27
N LEU A 70 5.28 1.65 -12.65
CA LEU A 70 5.32 0.20 -12.49
C LEU A 70 6.45 -0.48 -13.26
N LYS A 71 6.83 0.06 -14.43
CA LYS A 71 7.91 -0.51 -15.25
C LYS A 71 9.28 -0.27 -14.60
N GLU A 72 9.54 0.95 -14.14
CA GLU A 72 10.77 1.28 -13.40
C GLU A 72 10.87 0.44 -12.12
N PHE A 73 9.79 0.39 -11.35
CA PHE A 73 9.68 -0.43 -10.14
C PHE A 73 9.99 -1.91 -10.42
N SER A 74 9.36 -2.50 -11.44
CA SER A 74 9.57 -3.92 -11.76
C SER A 74 11.01 -4.17 -12.20
N ASN A 75 11.58 -3.29 -13.01
CA ASN A 75 12.96 -3.41 -13.45
C ASN A 75 13.93 -3.40 -12.26
N GLU A 76 13.73 -2.51 -11.29
CA GLU A 76 14.56 -2.41 -10.10
C GLU A 76 14.49 -3.68 -9.24
N VAL A 77 13.28 -4.22 -9.03
CA VAL A 77 13.10 -5.47 -8.28
C VAL A 77 13.84 -6.63 -8.96
N TYR A 78 13.67 -6.77 -10.28
CA TYR A 78 14.29 -7.87 -11.02
C TYR A 78 15.80 -7.71 -11.15
N SER A 79 16.31 -6.51 -11.44
CA SER A 79 17.76 -6.25 -11.53
C SER A 79 18.45 -6.55 -10.19
N SER A 80 17.85 -6.10 -9.08
CA SER A 80 18.33 -6.38 -7.74
C SER A 80 18.34 -7.89 -7.46
N TRP A 81 17.25 -8.61 -7.75
CA TRP A 81 17.18 -10.06 -7.55
C TRP A 81 18.23 -10.84 -8.36
N PHE A 82 18.40 -10.52 -9.65
CA PHE A 82 19.39 -11.19 -10.51
C PHE A 82 20.83 -10.85 -10.16
N SER A 83 21.08 -9.79 -9.40
CA SER A 83 22.43 -9.40 -8.97
C SER A 83 22.91 -10.16 -7.73
N VAL A 84 22.02 -10.83 -7.01
CA VAL A 84 22.36 -11.68 -5.85
C VAL A 84 23.04 -12.95 -6.34
N LYS A 85 24.23 -13.24 -5.80
CA LYS A 85 25.01 -14.46 -6.10
C LYS A 85 24.74 -15.58 -5.11
#